data_AF-A0A957SL70-F1
#
_entry.id   AF-A0A957SL70-F1
#
_cell.length_a   1.000
_cell.length_b   1.000
_cell.length_c   1.000
_cell.angle_alpha   90.00
_cell.angle_beta   90.00
_cell.angle_gamma   90.00
#
_symmetry.space_group_name_H-M   'P 1'
#
loop_
_entity.id
_entity.type
_entity.pdbx_description
1 polymer ?
#
loop_
_entity_poly.entity_id
_entity_poly.type
_entity_poly.pdbx_seq_one_letter_code
_entity_poly.pdbx_strand_id
1 'polypeptide(L)'
;MNLTPTWHQQSYTRFMQETLPALLAQRIPLAGYQTSATGAHTWQVTIAVSTTAAEPVEATYIDLPAPDAAGLFYIDNTIRTVVPVASHSDLESATIKCVGDMLFDFVEARLGQAAPDLPWDQALLRAWLPLDRWFAEFMETSIYAQVLDQTNWLAGHIHPRRLIIEHPTKLTTPGQFGRVCPFEMPEGPNLGRIFSIARGATIRNGRLDMVEETPTAALGLSASMIPCLEHDDPNRLLMGANMMRQWLPFAEPEPALVQTGHEPAAAEFWGGRNLLTAFLPWGGDTYEDGIVLSQSAAQRLSNPHQGQAWYGNTYRITEPGDKLSNRHGEKGVVSRILPDAQMPRRADGAPVELIFTSASLPNRLNVGQLVELLLGRIAQAEGAAVVASPFACPSEAEIRQRLAALGQPEDGLETLYLPAEKGGESGEPLACPSAVGYLYWGVTNHLVRDKCRATADDAEYRQRQAEMEYQVLKEAGAIETIREQYNTRAAGHHHELAAQVAAGAVTQADSPAPRFALLRHRLAAAGIDAALQNGRLHFTLEPPTHHALKLARAVQHPWLPEETLATVA
;
A
#
# COMPACT_ATOMS: atom_id res chain seq x y z
N MET A 1 -20.62 16.65 4.37
CA MET A 1 -19.36 17.36 4.66
C MET A 1 -18.50 17.30 3.40
N ASN A 2 -17.86 18.40 2.99
CA ASN A 2 -16.92 18.37 1.86
C ASN A 2 -15.62 17.70 2.32
N LEU A 3 -15.28 16.53 1.77
CA LEU A 3 -14.12 15.71 2.18
C LEU A 3 -12.85 16.02 1.38
N THR A 4 -12.94 16.95 0.43
CA THR A 4 -11.84 17.36 -0.43
C THR A 4 -10.72 18.03 0.39
N PRO A 5 -9.45 17.58 0.28
CA PRO A 5 -8.32 18.10 1.05
C PRO A 5 -7.80 19.43 0.47
N THR A 6 -8.53 20.52 0.69
CA THR A 6 -8.22 21.84 0.10
C THR A 6 -6.92 22.47 0.61
N TRP A 7 -6.34 21.97 1.70
CA TRP A 7 -5.12 22.52 2.31
C TRP A 7 -3.90 22.48 1.40
N HIS A 8 -3.86 21.54 0.45
CA HIS A 8 -2.79 21.46 -0.55
C HIS A 8 -2.79 22.67 -1.48
N GLN A 9 -3.96 22.95 -2.07
CA GLN A 9 -4.14 24.09 -2.94
C GLN A 9 -3.94 25.41 -2.19
N GLN A 10 -4.43 25.50 -0.95
CA GLN A 10 -4.26 26.68 -0.11
C GLN A 10 -2.78 26.94 0.22
N SER A 11 -2.04 25.90 0.63
CA SER A 11 -0.60 26.00 0.91
C SER A 11 0.19 26.36 -0.36
N TYR A 12 -0.09 25.72 -1.49
CA TYR A 12 0.55 26.05 -2.78
C TYR A 12 0.28 27.49 -3.21
N THR A 13 -0.98 27.94 -3.13
CA THR A 13 -1.38 29.31 -3.48
C THR A 13 -0.63 30.32 -2.62
N ARG A 14 -0.58 30.09 -1.30
CA ARG A 14 0.19 30.92 -0.36
C ARG A 14 1.67 30.94 -0.71
N PHE A 15 2.25 29.79 -1.07
CA PHE A 15 3.64 29.73 -1.50
C PHE A 15 3.91 30.61 -2.72
N MET A 16 3.10 30.46 -3.77
CA MET A 16 3.27 31.20 -5.01
C MET A 16 2.98 32.70 -4.86
N GLN A 17 2.02 33.10 -4.04
CA GLN A 17 1.58 34.50 -3.96
C GLN A 17 2.25 35.29 -2.84
N GLU A 18 2.70 34.63 -1.76
CA GLU A 18 3.19 35.30 -0.56
C GLU A 18 4.63 34.91 -0.23
N THR A 19 4.92 33.62 -0.02
CA THR A 19 6.19 33.24 0.60
C THR A 19 7.35 33.14 -0.38
N LEU A 20 7.12 32.70 -1.62
CA LEU A 20 8.13 32.73 -2.68
C LEU A 20 8.59 34.17 -3.01
N PRO A 21 7.70 35.15 -3.31
CA PRO A 21 8.16 36.52 -3.55
C PRO A 21 8.87 37.13 -2.35
N ALA A 22 8.43 36.84 -1.11
CA ALA A 22 9.10 37.31 0.10
C ALA A 22 10.52 36.72 0.25
N LEU A 23 10.71 35.43 -0.04
CA LEU A 23 12.02 34.79 -0.07
C LEU A 23 12.91 35.41 -1.14
N LEU A 24 12.40 35.60 -2.36
CA LEU A 24 13.15 36.21 -3.44
C LEU A 24 13.59 37.63 -3.10
N ALA A 25 12.71 38.46 -2.52
CA ALA A 25 13.06 39.82 -2.10
C ALA A 25 14.20 39.87 -1.06
N GLN A 26 14.40 38.81 -0.29
CA GLN A 26 15.53 38.71 0.66
C GLN A 26 16.84 38.28 -0.01
N ARG A 27 16.77 37.54 -1.12
CA ARG A 27 17.94 36.87 -1.74
C ARG A 27 18.44 37.57 -3.01
N ILE A 28 17.58 38.25 -3.75
CA ILE A 28 17.88 38.93 -5.03
C ILE A 28 17.28 40.34 -5.04
N PRO A 29 17.79 41.28 -5.86
CA PRO A 29 17.29 42.65 -5.91
C PRO A 29 15.97 42.72 -6.71
N LEU A 30 14.92 42.12 -6.16
CA LEU A 30 13.61 41.93 -6.78
C LEU A 30 12.95 43.28 -7.11
N ALA A 31 12.70 43.52 -8.40
CA ALA A 31 12.02 44.70 -8.92
C ALA A 31 10.54 44.46 -9.25
N GLY A 32 10.17 43.20 -9.51
CA GLY A 32 8.80 42.82 -9.87
C GLY A 32 8.56 41.33 -9.71
N TYR A 33 7.33 40.99 -9.35
CA TYR A 33 6.87 39.61 -9.23
C TYR A 33 5.41 39.54 -9.64
N GLN A 34 5.10 38.69 -10.62
CA GLN A 34 3.74 38.45 -11.09
C GLN A 34 3.51 36.95 -11.17
N THR A 35 2.35 36.50 -10.71
CA THR A 35 1.96 35.09 -10.74
C THR A 35 0.49 34.96 -11.10
N SER A 36 0.16 33.98 -11.91
CA SER A 36 -1.21 33.70 -12.34
C SER A 36 -1.38 32.23 -12.70
N ALA A 37 -2.56 31.68 -12.43
CA ALA A 37 -2.93 30.38 -12.97
C ALA A 37 -3.10 30.48 -14.50
N THR A 38 -2.43 29.60 -15.25
CA THR A 38 -2.52 29.56 -16.73
C THR A 38 -3.43 28.44 -17.23
N GLY A 39 -3.81 27.51 -16.35
CA GLY A 39 -4.76 26.44 -16.62
C GLY A 39 -5.30 25.82 -15.32
N ALA A 40 -5.97 24.69 -15.44
CA ALA A 40 -6.51 23.97 -14.27
C ALA A 40 -5.42 23.37 -13.36
N HIS A 41 -4.23 23.10 -13.92
CA HIS A 41 -3.15 22.37 -13.25
C HIS A 41 -1.77 23.02 -13.43
N THR A 42 -1.73 24.25 -13.95
CA THR A 42 -0.48 24.95 -14.29
C THR A 42 -0.54 26.42 -13.90
N TRP A 43 0.62 26.93 -13.49
CA TRP A 43 0.83 28.34 -13.12
C TRP A 43 1.97 28.93 -13.94
N GLN A 44 1.92 30.25 -14.10
CA GLN A 44 3.02 31.05 -14.64
C GLN A 44 3.52 32.04 -13.58
N VAL A 45 4.83 32.21 -13.55
CA VAL A 45 5.51 33.20 -12.70
C VAL A 45 6.45 34.04 -13.55
N THR A 46 6.38 35.36 -13.38
CA THR A 46 7.29 36.32 -14.00
C THR A 46 8.03 37.07 -12.91
N ILE A 47 9.36 37.07 -12.98
CA ILE A 47 10.26 37.66 -11.98
C ILE A 47 11.12 38.69 -12.68
N ALA A 48 11.13 39.91 -12.15
CA ALA A 48 11.97 41.01 -12.60
C ALA A 48 13.01 41.33 -11.52
N VAL A 49 14.27 41.44 -11.91
CA VAL A 49 15.37 41.89 -11.04
C VAL A 49 15.89 43.25 -11.49
N SER A 50 16.16 44.12 -10.53
CA SER A 50 16.80 45.40 -10.81
C SER A 50 18.27 45.20 -11.17
N THR A 51 18.75 45.99 -12.12
CA THR A 51 20.14 45.94 -12.59
C THR A 51 20.79 47.31 -12.41
N THR A 52 22.11 47.37 -12.59
CA THR A 52 22.83 48.66 -12.67
C THR A 52 22.56 49.39 -13.98
N ALA A 53 21.95 48.73 -14.98
CA ALA A 53 21.39 49.35 -16.17
C ALA A 53 19.96 49.86 -15.90
N ALA A 54 19.48 50.81 -16.69
CA ALA A 54 18.21 51.49 -16.42
C ALA A 54 16.95 50.61 -16.53
N GLU A 55 17.03 49.44 -17.19
CA GLU A 55 15.91 48.52 -17.36
C GLU A 55 16.07 47.24 -16.51
N PRO A 56 14.99 46.74 -15.88
CA PRO A 56 15.00 45.49 -15.14
C PRO A 56 15.12 44.28 -16.10
N VAL A 57 15.74 43.20 -15.61
CA VAL A 57 15.85 41.94 -16.33
C VAL A 57 14.74 41.00 -15.88
N GLU A 58 14.02 40.40 -16.83
CA GLU A 58 12.88 39.53 -16.55
C GLU A 58 13.11 38.07 -16.97
N ALA A 59 12.62 37.15 -16.14
CA ALA A 59 12.48 35.73 -16.47
C ALA A 59 11.04 35.29 -16.22
N THR A 60 10.46 34.62 -17.22
CA THR A 60 9.13 33.99 -17.14
C THR A 60 9.28 32.48 -17.10
N TYR A 61 8.59 31.86 -16.14
CA TYR A 61 8.47 30.42 -15.97
C TYR A 61 7.02 30.05 -16.27
N ILE A 62 6.82 29.25 -17.31
CA ILE A 62 5.51 28.77 -17.75
C ILE A 62 5.35 27.31 -17.35
N ASP A 63 4.10 26.84 -17.32
CA ASP A 63 3.73 25.45 -17.08
C ASP A 63 4.26 24.86 -15.76
N LEU A 64 4.40 25.70 -14.71
CA LEU A 64 4.74 25.21 -13.38
C LEU A 64 3.60 24.32 -12.85
N PRO A 65 3.88 23.07 -12.42
CA PRO A 65 2.83 22.17 -11.94
C PRO A 65 2.11 22.74 -10.72
N ALA A 66 0.78 22.70 -10.75
CA ALA A 66 -0.08 23.19 -9.67
C ALA A 66 -1.13 22.14 -9.29
N PRO A 67 -1.49 22.06 -7.99
CA PRO A 67 -2.50 21.13 -7.54
C PRO A 67 -3.90 21.61 -7.90
N ASP A 68 -4.79 20.66 -8.19
CA ASP A 68 -6.23 20.92 -8.24
C ASP A 68 -6.84 21.15 -6.85
N ALA A 69 -8.17 21.29 -6.77
CA ALA A 69 -8.88 21.49 -5.51
C ALA A 69 -8.72 20.32 -4.52
N ALA A 70 -8.43 19.11 -5.01
CA ALA A 70 -8.18 17.90 -4.23
C ALA A 70 -6.69 17.68 -3.93
N GLY A 71 -5.82 18.62 -4.28
CA GLY A 71 -4.39 18.51 -4.01
C GLY A 71 -3.63 17.63 -5.00
N LEU A 72 -4.22 17.31 -6.15
CA LEU A 72 -3.64 16.41 -7.15
C LEU A 72 -2.90 17.18 -8.24
N PHE A 73 -1.73 16.68 -8.62
CA PHE A 73 -0.88 17.19 -9.68
C PHE A 73 -0.96 16.28 -10.90
N TYR A 74 -1.01 16.86 -12.09
CA TYR A 74 -1.09 16.15 -13.37
C TYR A 74 0.17 16.44 -14.18
N ILE A 75 1.09 15.50 -14.21
CA ILE A 75 2.44 15.68 -14.81
C ILE A 75 2.71 14.47 -15.72
N ASP A 76 2.90 14.71 -17.02
CA ASP A 76 3.25 13.69 -18.02
C ASP A 76 2.38 12.41 -17.93
N ASN A 77 1.06 12.59 -17.96
CA ASN A 77 0.04 11.53 -17.80
C ASN A 77 0.07 10.77 -16.46
N THR A 78 0.88 11.22 -15.51
CA THR A 78 0.94 10.68 -14.15
C THR A 78 0.23 11.62 -13.19
N ILE A 79 -0.70 11.06 -12.41
CA ILE A 79 -1.34 11.79 -11.32
C ILE A 79 -0.49 11.60 -10.07
N ARG A 80 -0.12 12.70 -9.42
CA ARG A 80 0.68 12.71 -8.18
C ARG A 80 -0.05 13.44 -7.06
N THR A 81 0.29 13.11 -5.84
CA THR A 81 -0.10 13.85 -4.63
C THR A 81 1.14 14.09 -3.79
N VAL A 82 1.19 15.23 -3.10
CA VAL A 82 2.24 15.50 -2.12
C VAL A 82 1.66 15.21 -0.74
N VAL A 83 2.26 14.29 0.01
CA VAL A 83 1.76 13.90 1.34
C VAL A 83 2.28 14.91 2.39
N PRO A 84 1.40 15.57 3.17
CA PRO A 84 1.82 16.48 4.24
C PRO A 84 2.67 15.78 5.31
N VAL A 85 3.46 16.58 6.01
CA VAL A 85 4.38 16.12 7.04
C VAL A 85 4.13 16.84 8.35
N ALA A 86 4.12 16.09 9.46
CA ALA A 86 4.10 16.60 10.82
C ALA A 86 5.48 16.53 11.46
N SER A 87 5.86 17.59 12.17
CA SER A 87 7.15 17.71 12.87
C SER A 87 7.36 16.66 13.97
N HIS A 88 6.29 16.18 14.61
CA HIS A 88 6.35 15.16 15.68
C HIS A 88 5.00 14.49 15.93
N SER A 89 5.00 13.43 16.76
CA SER A 89 3.82 12.61 17.07
C SER A 89 2.70 13.31 17.83
N ASP A 90 2.99 14.35 18.60
CA ASP A 90 1.94 15.13 19.29
C ASP A 90 1.27 16.12 18.30
N LEU A 91 0.21 15.68 17.63
CA LEU A 91 -0.42 16.45 16.56
C LEU A 91 -1.18 17.70 17.01
N GLU A 92 -1.41 17.85 18.32
CA GLU A 92 -1.99 19.08 18.86
C GLU A 92 -1.03 20.26 18.73
N SER A 93 0.26 20.02 18.99
CA SER A 93 1.31 21.04 18.97
C SER A 93 2.20 20.98 17.72
N ALA A 94 2.05 19.95 16.88
CA ALA A 94 2.88 19.76 15.70
C ALA A 94 2.66 20.84 14.64
N THR A 95 3.76 21.22 13.98
CA THR A 95 3.72 21.99 12.74
C THR A 95 3.50 21.01 11.58
N ILE A 96 2.53 21.31 10.73
CA ILE A 96 2.19 20.56 9.53
C ILE A 96 2.64 21.33 8.30
N LYS A 97 3.52 20.72 7.51
CA LYS A 97 3.97 21.26 6.22
C LYS A 97 3.17 20.61 5.11
N CYS A 98 2.52 21.42 4.28
CA CYS A 98 1.88 20.98 3.05
C CYS A 98 2.78 21.28 1.84
N VAL A 99 2.30 21.01 0.63
CA VAL A 99 3.11 21.12 -0.59
C VAL A 99 3.77 22.49 -0.79
N GLY A 100 3.08 23.59 -0.48
CA GLY A 100 3.65 24.93 -0.63
C GLY A 100 4.77 25.20 0.38
N ASP A 101 4.60 24.75 1.62
CA ASP A 101 5.62 24.86 2.66
C ASP A 101 6.86 24.01 2.32
N MET A 102 6.64 22.82 1.75
CA MET A 102 7.73 21.94 1.30
C MET A 102 8.48 22.49 0.09
N LEU A 103 7.76 23.07 -0.88
CA LEU A 103 8.38 23.76 -2.02
C LEU A 103 9.17 24.98 -1.55
N PHE A 104 8.67 25.72 -0.56
CA PHE A 104 9.41 26.81 0.07
C PHE A 104 10.75 26.32 0.64
N ASP A 105 10.73 25.29 1.49
CA ASP A 105 11.95 24.72 2.06
C ASP A 105 12.92 24.24 0.96
N PHE A 106 12.38 23.61 -0.09
CA PHE A 106 13.16 23.06 -1.20
C PHE A 106 13.89 24.14 -2.01
N VAL A 107 13.20 25.26 -2.26
CA VAL A 107 13.75 26.45 -2.95
C VAL A 107 14.72 27.19 -2.03
N GLU A 108 14.35 27.43 -0.77
CA GLU A 108 15.19 28.13 0.20
C GLU A 108 16.55 27.45 0.40
N ALA A 109 16.57 26.12 0.49
CA ALA A 109 17.81 25.35 0.66
C ALA A 109 18.78 25.49 -0.53
N ARG A 110 18.30 25.85 -1.72
CA ARG A 110 19.09 25.97 -2.96
C ARG A 110 19.37 27.41 -3.34
N LEU A 111 18.51 28.35 -2.94
CA LEU A 111 18.61 29.74 -3.32
C LEU A 111 19.71 30.46 -2.52
N GLY A 112 20.84 30.71 -3.17
CA GLY A 112 21.93 31.51 -2.62
C GLY A 112 21.60 32.99 -2.50
N GLN A 113 22.41 33.72 -1.73
CA GLN A 113 22.34 35.18 -1.62
C GLN A 113 23.07 35.83 -2.80
N ALA A 114 22.41 36.72 -3.55
CA ALA A 114 23.07 37.46 -4.62
C ALA A 114 23.97 38.58 -4.10
N ALA A 115 25.10 38.77 -4.78
CA ALA A 115 25.96 39.92 -4.56
C ALA A 115 25.25 41.21 -5.03
N PRO A 116 25.39 42.35 -4.32
CA PRO A 116 24.69 43.60 -4.66
C PRO A 116 25.01 44.15 -6.07
N ASP A 117 26.18 43.82 -6.62
CA ASP A 117 26.75 44.33 -7.86
C ASP A 117 26.74 43.28 -8.99
N LEU A 118 26.03 42.17 -8.82
CA LEU A 118 25.96 41.12 -9.83
C LEU A 118 25.40 41.67 -11.15
N PRO A 119 26.09 41.45 -12.30
CA PRO A 119 25.63 41.93 -13.60
C PRO A 119 24.53 41.01 -14.13
N TRP A 120 23.30 41.23 -13.66
CA TRP A 120 22.14 40.46 -14.08
C TRP A 120 21.90 40.56 -15.59
N ASP A 121 21.77 39.41 -16.23
CA ASP A 121 21.14 39.22 -17.53
C ASP A 121 20.13 38.07 -17.44
N GLN A 122 19.33 37.88 -18.49
CA GLN A 122 18.26 36.87 -18.46
C GLN A 122 18.80 35.44 -18.30
N ALA A 123 19.96 35.14 -18.89
CA ALA A 123 20.58 33.82 -18.80
C ALA A 123 21.07 33.54 -17.37
N LEU A 124 21.70 34.52 -16.73
CA LEU A 124 22.14 34.46 -15.35
C LEU A 124 20.96 34.36 -14.39
N LEU A 125 19.88 35.12 -14.60
CA LEU A 125 18.68 35.02 -13.78
C LEU A 125 18.06 33.61 -13.85
N ARG A 126 17.94 33.04 -15.06
CA ARG A 126 17.42 31.66 -15.21
C ARG A 126 18.38 30.60 -14.68
N ALA A 127 19.69 30.82 -14.76
CA ALA A 127 20.69 29.91 -14.19
C ALA A 127 20.70 29.94 -12.65
N TRP A 128 20.50 31.13 -12.06
CA TRP A 128 20.45 31.31 -10.61
C TRP A 128 19.16 30.78 -10.00
N LEU A 129 18.03 31.03 -10.66
CA LEU A 129 16.70 30.64 -10.22
C LEU A 129 16.05 29.72 -11.27
N PRO A 130 16.50 28.48 -11.45
CA PRO A 130 15.89 27.53 -12.39
C PRO A 130 14.62 26.91 -11.77
N LEU A 131 13.60 27.75 -11.54
CA LEU A 131 12.39 27.40 -10.78
C LEU A 131 11.60 26.24 -11.40
N ASP A 132 11.50 26.23 -12.73
CA ASP A 132 10.90 25.14 -13.53
C ASP A 132 11.58 23.80 -13.27
N ARG A 133 12.92 23.77 -13.30
CA ARG A 133 13.71 22.56 -12.99
C ARG A 133 13.56 22.14 -11.54
N TRP A 134 13.57 23.08 -10.60
CA TRP A 134 13.42 22.75 -9.17
C TRP A 134 12.05 22.17 -8.84
N PHE A 135 10.97 22.65 -9.48
CA PHE A 135 9.64 22.08 -9.31
C PHE A 135 9.56 20.67 -9.89
N ALA A 136 10.11 20.46 -11.09
CA ALA A 136 10.19 19.13 -11.70
C ALA A 136 11.00 18.16 -10.81
N GLU A 137 12.19 18.59 -10.37
CA GLU A 137 13.06 17.82 -9.46
C GLU A 137 12.34 17.46 -8.16
N PHE A 138 11.63 18.42 -7.55
CA PHE A 138 10.82 18.15 -6.34
C PHE A 138 9.75 17.08 -6.62
N MET A 139 9.00 17.20 -7.70
CA MET A 139 7.93 16.25 -8.03
C MET A 139 8.45 14.86 -8.38
N GLU A 140 9.65 14.76 -8.96
CA GLU A 140 10.26 13.49 -9.36
C GLU A 140 11.00 12.78 -8.21
N THR A 141 11.74 13.54 -7.39
CA THR A 141 12.72 12.98 -6.46
C THR A 141 12.28 13.01 -5.00
N SER A 142 11.32 13.88 -4.65
CA SER A 142 10.83 13.96 -3.27
C SER A 142 10.09 12.69 -2.88
N ILE A 143 10.46 12.11 -1.74
CA ILE A 143 9.75 10.97 -1.14
C ILE A 143 8.29 11.30 -0.76
N TYR A 144 7.96 12.60 -0.67
CA TYR A 144 6.64 13.09 -0.34
C TYR A 144 5.76 13.29 -1.58
N ALA A 145 6.36 13.47 -2.76
CA ALA A 145 5.65 13.60 -4.04
C ALA A 145 5.42 12.21 -4.65
N GLN A 146 4.29 11.60 -4.32
CA GLN A 146 4.00 10.20 -4.63
C GLN A 146 3.07 10.08 -5.83
N VAL A 147 3.27 9.04 -6.65
CA VAL A 147 2.29 8.64 -7.67
C VAL A 147 0.99 8.26 -6.96
N LEU A 148 -0.13 8.80 -7.44
CA LEU A 148 -1.42 8.54 -6.85
C LEU A 148 -1.78 7.06 -6.96
N ASP A 149 -1.99 6.41 -5.83
CA ASP A 149 -2.70 5.14 -5.74
C ASP A 149 -4.12 5.26 -6.32
N GLN A 150 -4.30 4.64 -7.49
CA GLN A 150 -5.53 4.68 -8.27
C GLN A 150 -6.24 3.32 -8.27
N THR A 151 -5.91 2.43 -7.33
CA THR A 151 -6.45 1.06 -7.26
C THR A 151 -7.98 1.07 -7.30
N ASN A 152 -8.61 1.97 -6.53
CA ASN A 152 -10.04 2.24 -6.58
C ASN A 152 -10.33 3.67 -6.10
N TRP A 153 -11.61 4.05 -6.08
CA TRP A 153 -12.04 5.37 -5.62
C TRP A 153 -11.51 5.69 -4.21
N LEU A 154 -11.62 4.76 -3.26
CA LEU A 154 -11.25 4.97 -1.87
C LEU A 154 -9.74 5.17 -1.71
N ALA A 155 -8.93 4.39 -2.41
CA ALA A 155 -7.48 4.54 -2.43
C ALA A 155 -7.05 5.93 -2.90
N GLY A 156 -7.63 6.41 -4.00
CA GLY A 156 -7.33 7.72 -4.58
C GLY A 156 -7.74 8.91 -3.70
N HIS A 157 -8.82 8.77 -2.91
CA HIS A 157 -9.30 9.85 -2.03
C HIS A 157 -8.64 9.86 -0.65
N ILE A 158 -8.14 8.72 -0.18
CA ILE A 158 -7.40 8.63 1.09
C ILE A 158 -5.95 9.09 0.92
N HIS A 159 -5.33 8.82 -0.22
CA HIS A 159 -3.93 9.15 -0.44
C HIS A 159 -3.57 10.64 -0.19
N PRO A 160 -4.29 11.63 -0.76
CA PRO A 160 -4.01 13.04 -0.49
C PRO A 160 -4.35 13.48 0.94
N ARG A 161 -5.06 12.63 1.71
CA ARG A 161 -5.37 12.82 3.13
C ARG A 161 -4.42 12.10 4.07
N ARG A 162 -3.38 11.44 3.57
CA ARG A 162 -2.35 10.85 4.44
C ARG A 162 -1.56 11.94 5.15
N LEU A 163 -0.91 11.59 6.24
CA LEU A 163 0.01 12.43 7.00
C LEU A 163 1.22 11.59 7.40
N ILE A 164 2.42 12.09 7.12
CA ILE A 164 3.67 11.45 7.54
C ILE A 164 4.21 12.16 8.78
N ILE A 165 4.59 11.39 9.79
CA ILE A 165 5.33 11.90 10.95
C ILE A 165 6.81 11.62 10.71
N GLU A 166 7.65 12.65 10.64
CA GLU A 166 9.08 12.50 10.30
C GLU A 166 9.85 11.69 11.33
N HIS A 167 9.62 12.01 12.60
CA HIS A 167 10.34 11.42 13.73
C HIS A 167 9.34 10.94 14.79
N PRO A 168 8.68 9.79 14.56
CA PRO A 168 7.70 9.29 15.51
C PRO A 168 8.39 8.88 16.82
N THR A 169 7.91 9.40 17.95
CA THR A 169 8.44 9.07 19.28
C THR A 169 7.60 8.03 20.01
N LYS A 170 6.32 7.93 19.65
CA LYS A 170 5.34 6.95 20.16
C LYS A 170 4.41 6.54 19.03
N LEU A 171 3.90 5.30 19.12
CA LEU A 171 2.89 4.77 18.22
C LEU A 171 1.62 5.62 18.26
N THR A 172 1.14 5.90 19.48
CA THR A 172 -0.02 6.77 19.71
C THR A 172 0.30 7.88 20.73
N THR A 173 -0.33 9.04 20.56
CA THR A 173 -0.27 10.17 21.49
C THR A 173 -1.66 10.77 21.71
N PRO A 174 -1.94 11.40 22.86
CA PRO A 174 -3.23 12.05 23.09
C PRO A 174 -3.58 13.10 22.02
N GLY A 175 -2.60 13.85 21.52
CA GLY A 175 -2.83 14.85 20.48
C GLY A 175 -3.34 14.30 19.15
N GLN A 176 -3.24 12.99 18.90
CA GLN A 176 -3.76 12.36 17.68
C GLN A 176 -5.27 12.15 17.68
N PHE A 177 -5.91 12.03 18.85
CA PHE A 177 -7.35 11.73 18.93
C PHE A 177 -8.17 12.82 18.23
N GLY A 178 -9.07 12.40 17.33
CA GLY A 178 -9.91 13.31 16.53
C GLY A 178 -9.20 13.98 15.35
N ARG A 179 -7.86 13.98 15.31
CA ARG A 179 -7.07 14.58 14.22
C ARG A 179 -6.69 13.60 13.13
N VAL A 180 -6.35 12.37 13.52
CA VAL A 180 -6.05 11.27 12.61
C VAL A 180 -6.85 10.04 12.98
N CYS A 181 -7.17 9.23 11.98
CA CYS A 181 -7.89 7.98 12.18
C CYS A 181 -7.03 6.95 12.93
N PRO A 182 -7.52 6.36 14.03
CA PRO A 182 -6.78 5.34 14.78
C PRO A 182 -6.78 3.96 14.08
N PHE A 183 -7.58 3.77 13.04
CA PHE A 183 -7.71 2.50 12.32
C PHE A 183 -7.14 2.56 10.90
N GLU A 184 -6.76 3.73 10.37
CA GLU A 184 -6.21 3.85 9.01
C GLU A 184 -4.71 4.13 9.02
N MET A 185 -3.95 3.08 9.33
CA MET A 185 -2.50 3.06 9.32
C MET A 185 -2.00 1.83 8.55
N PRO A 186 -0.85 1.90 7.86
CA PRO A 186 -0.28 0.73 7.21
C PRO A 186 0.23 -0.27 8.25
N GLU A 187 0.06 -1.55 7.95
CA GLU A 187 0.76 -2.63 8.66
C GLU A 187 2.26 -2.62 8.30
N GLY A 188 3.11 -3.08 9.22
CA GLY A 188 4.55 -3.24 8.98
C GLY A 188 5.40 -2.03 9.40
N PRO A 189 6.52 -1.73 8.70
CA PRO A 189 7.56 -0.82 9.20
C PRO A 189 7.13 0.65 9.31
N ASN A 190 6.02 1.03 8.68
CA ASN A 190 5.49 2.39 8.69
C ASN A 190 4.34 2.60 9.70
N LEU A 191 4.04 1.59 10.52
CA LEU A 191 3.04 1.69 11.57
C LEU A 191 3.42 2.79 12.57
N GLY A 192 2.47 3.68 12.90
CA GLY A 192 2.74 4.84 13.77
C GLY A 192 3.53 5.98 13.12
N ARG A 193 3.89 5.84 11.85
CA ARG A 193 4.57 6.88 11.06
C ARG A 193 3.65 7.51 10.03
N ILE A 194 2.79 6.71 9.41
CA ILE A 194 1.83 7.17 8.39
C ILE A 194 0.43 7.02 8.94
N PHE A 195 -0.32 8.10 8.91
CA PHE A 195 -1.72 8.17 9.34
C PHE A 195 -2.60 8.68 8.21
N SER A 196 -3.91 8.53 8.36
CA SER A 196 -4.90 9.21 7.53
C SER A 196 -5.60 10.29 8.37
N ILE A 197 -5.69 11.51 7.84
CA ILE A 197 -6.33 12.65 8.51
C ILE A 197 -7.82 12.37 8.64
N ALA A 198 -8.33 12.49 9.87
CA ALA A 198 -9.72 12.22 10.22
C ALA A 198 -10.68 13.10 9.42
N ARG A 199 -11.91 12.63 9.20
CA ARG A 199 -12.93 13.35 8.39
C ARG A 199 -13.26 14.72 8.96
N GLY A 200 -13.33 14.82 10.29
CA GLY A 200 -13.56 16.05 11.05
C GLY A 200 -12.32 16.90 11.26
N ALA A 201 -11.20 16.63 10.59
CA ALA A 201 -9.97 17.38 10.73
C ALA A 201 -9.53 18.05 9.42
N THR A 202 -8.88 19.21 9.54
CA THR A 202 -8.35 20.00 8.42
C THR A 202 -7.02 20.62 8.77
N ILE A 203 -6.16 20.85 7.77
CA ILE A 203 -4.90 21.57 7.98
C ILE A 203 -5.13 23.05 7.73
N ARG A 204 -4.86 23.89 8.73
CA ARG A 204 -4.97 25.35 8.64
C ARG A 204 -3.79 25.99 9.34
N ASN A 205 -3.18 26.99 8.70
CA ASN A 205 -2.06 27.76 9.27
C ASN A 205 -0.93 26.88 9.83
N GLY A 206 -0.61 25.79 9.13
CA GLY A 206 0.42 24.84 9.54
C GLY A 206 0.07 24.01 10.78
N ARG A 207 -1.20 23.90 11.16
CA ARG A 207 -1.69 23.06 12.26
C ARG A 207 -2.81 22.13 11.80
N LEU A 208 -2.98 21.02 12.49
CA LEU A 208 -4.08 20.09 12.25
C LEU A 208 -5.23 20.39 13.23
N ASP A 209 -6.26 21.06 12.73
CA ASP A 209 -7.40 21.53 13.49
C ASP A 209 -8.57 20.54 13.39
N MET A 210 -9.25 20.30 14.50
CA MET A 210 -10.53 19.58 14.54
C MET A 210 -11.65 20.58 14.26
N VAL A 211 -12.42 20.34 13.20
CA VAL A 211 -13.60 21.14 12.82
C VAL A 211 -14.91 20.48 13.24
N GLU A 212 -14.88 19.19 13.54
CA GLU A 212 -16.01 18.43 14.06
C GLU A 212 -15.51 17.40 15.09
N GLU A 213 -16.18 17.31 16.24
CA GLU A 213 -15.74 16.50 17.39
C GLU A 213 -16.64 15.28 17.65
N THR A 214 -17.43 14.86 16.66
CA THR A 214 -18.25 13.63 16.80
C THR A 214 -17.35 12.38 16.72
N PRO A 215 -17.71 11.26 17.38
CA PRO A 215 -16.94 10.02 17.30
C PRO A 215 -16.68 9.57 15.86
N THR A 216 -17.68 9.69 14.98
CA THR A 216 -17.53 9.30 13.58
C THR A 216 -16.66 10.27 12.78
N ALA A 217 -16.64 11.56 13.14
CA ALA A 217 -15.75 12.53 12.51
C ALA A 217 -14.26 12.27 12.84
N ALA A 218 -13.96 11.59 13.96
CA ALA A 218 -12.61 11.14 14.31
C ALA A 218 -12.10 9.98 13.44
N LEU A 219 -12.98 9.31 12.68
CA LEU A 219 -12.60 8.25 11.76
C LEU A 219 -12.07 8.83 10.45
N GLY A 220 -11.29 8.02 9.74
CA GLY A 220 -10.90 8.27 8.36
C GLY A 220 -11.99 7.87 7.38
N LEU A 221 -11.71 7.93 6.09
CA LEU A 221 -12.72 7.63 5.07
C LEU A 221 -13.14 6.15 5.11
N SER A 222 -12.18 5.23 5.03
CA SER A 222 -12.44 3.78 5.04
C SER A 222 -13.14 3.34 6.32
N ALA A 223 -12.60 3.70 7.49
CA ALA A 223 -13.10 3.24 8.78
C ALA A 223 -14.52 3.75 9.04
N SER A 224 -14.84 4.95 8.56
CA SER A 224 -16.20 5.49 8.69
C SER A 224 -17.25 4.78 7.80
N MET A 225 -16.82 3.92 6.89
CA MET A 225 -17.66 3.16 5.96
C MET A 225 -17.75 1.67 6.34
N ILE A 226 -17.24 1.30 7.53
CA ILE A 226 -17.42 -0.03 8.13
C ILE A 226 -18.67 0.06 9.04
N PRO A 227 -19.75 -0.70 8.74
CA PRO A 227 -20.95 -0.69 9.57
C PRO A 227 -20.67 -1.41 10.88
N CYS A 228 -21.34 -0.97 11.97
CA CYS A 228 -21.23 -1.63 13.27
C CYS A 228 -19.78 -1.85 13.75
N LEU A 229 -18.90 -0.88 13.44
CA LEU A 229 -17.47 -0.92 13.74
C LEU A 229 -17.19 -1.11 15.23
N GLU A 230 -18.08 -0.65 16.11
CA GLU A 230 -17.97 -0.81 17.57
C GLU A 230 -17.97 -2.27 18.06
N HIS A 231 -18.28 -3.23 17.18
CA HIS A 231 -18.33 -4.66 17.49
C HIS A 231 -17.09 -5.46 17.01
N ASP A 232 -16.09 -4.77 16.47
CA ASP A 232 -14.87 -5.40 15.96
C ASP A 232 -13.63 -5.03 16.78
N ASP A 233 -12.69 -5.97 16.88
CA ASP A 233 -11.35 -5.71 17.41
C ASP A 233 -10.61 -4.63 16.59
N PRO A 234 -9.90 -3.68 17.24
CA PRO A 234 -9.15 -2.63 16.55
C PRO A 234 -8.17 -3.11 15.48
N ASN A 235 -7.54 -4.27 15.65
CA ASN A 235 -6.62 -4.79 14.63
C ASN A 235 -7.37 -5.26 13.39
N ARG A 236 -8.57 -5.82 13.57
CA ARG A 236 -9.45 -6.22 12.46
C ARG A 236 -10.00 -5.01 11.72
N LEU A 237 -10.37 -3.97 12.44
CA LEU A 237 -10.77 -2.70 11.83
C LEU A 237 -9.65 -2.09 11.00
N LEU A 238 -8.42 -2.10 11.53
CA LEU A 238 -7.25 -1.63 10.79
C LEU A 238 -7.04 -2.43 9.50
N MET A 239 -7.13 -3.75 9.58
CA MET A 239 -7.02 -4.63 8.42
C MET A 239 -8.15 -4.39 7.41
N GLY A 240 -9.41 -4.27 7.86
CA GLY A 240 -10.57 -4.02 7.02
C GLY A 240 -10.47 -2.70 6.27
N ALA A 241 -10.16 -1.62 6.99
CA ALA A 241 -9.95 -0.30 6.41
C ALA A 241 -8.82 -0.27 5.37
N ASN A 242 -7.76 -1.06 5.60
CA ASN A 242 -6.66 -1.22 4.66
C ASN A 242 -7.03 -2.04 3.42
N MET A 243 -7.81 -3.12 3.58
CA MET A 243 -8.17 -4.02 2.49
C MET A 243 -9.18 -3.42 1.53
N MET A 244 -10.12 -2.60 2.01
CA MET A 244 -11.08 -1.91 1.13
C MET A 244 -10.39 -1.05 0.06
N ARG A 245 -9.21 -0.50 0.35
CA ARG A 245 -8.40 0.27 -0.63
C ARG A 245 -7.72 -0.59 -1.69
N GLN A 246 -7.63 -1.90 -1.45
CA GLN A 246 -7.02 -2.86 -2.36
C GLN A 246 -8.07 -3.53 -3.25
N TRP A 247 -9.36 -3.29 -3.03
CA TRP A 247 -10.42 -3.87 -3.83
C TRP A 247 -10.38 -3.39 -5.27
N LEU A 248 -10.53 -4.34 -6.20
CA LEU A 248 -10.64 -4.03 -7.60
C LEU A 248 -12.02 -3.45 -7.90
N PRO A 249 -12.11 -2.37 -8.69
CA PRO A 249 -13.38 -1.78 -9.06
C PRO A 249 -14.17 -2.72 -9.97
N PHE A 250 -15.48 -2.50 -10.07
CA PHE A 250 -16.39 -3.22 -10.95
C PHE A 250 -16.92 -2.30 -12.06
N ALA A 251 -17.15 -2.83 -13.28
CA ALA A 251 -17.77 -2.06 -14.36
C ALA A 251 -19.22 -1.68 -14.04
N GLU A 252 -19.92 -2.59 -13.36
CA GLU A 252 -21.24 -2.35 -12.78
C GLU A 252 -21.11 -2.44 -11.25
N PRO A 253 -20.91 -1.30 -10.56
CA PRO A 253 -20.87 -1.26 -9.11
C PRO A 253 -22.24 -1.59 -8.51
N GLU A 254 -22.27 -2.34 -7.41
CA GLU A 254 -23.49 -2.58 -6.63
C GLU A 254 -23.32 -2.04 -5.19
N PRO A 255 -24.23 -1.20 -4.69
CA PRO A 255 -24.18 -0.74 -3.31
C PRO A 255 -24.30 -1.88 -2.30
N ALA A 256 -23.64 -1.75 -1.15
CA ALA A 256 -23.86 -2.67 -0.04
C ALA A 256 -25.31 -2.57 0.48
N LEU A 257 -25.90 -3.70 0.86
CA LEU A 257 -27.21 -3.77 1.51
C LEU A 257 -27.20 -3.12 2.89
N VAL A 258 -26.05 -3.14 3.57
CA VAL A 258 -25.82 -2.46 4.85
C VAL A 258 -24.87 -1.30 4.63
N GLN A 259 -25.31 -0.10 4.92
CA GLN A 259 -24.59 1.16 4.67
C GLN A 259 -24.38 1.91 5.98
N THR A 260 -23.43 2.83 6.00
CA THR A 260 -23.12 3.66 7.17
C THR A 260 -23.79 5.03 7.11
N GLY A 261 -24.20 5.46 5.91
CA GLY A 261 -24.63 6.83 5.65
C GLY A 261 -23.46 7.79 5.43
N HIS A 262 -22.24 7.26 5.31
CA HIS A 262 -21.01 8.02 5.06
C HIS A 262 -20.39 7.76 3.70
N GLU A 263 -20.96 6.86 2.93
CA GLU A 263 -20.57 6.56 1.58
C GLU A 263 -20.75 7.76 0.64
N PRO A 264 -19.85 7.99 -0.32
CA PRO A 264 -20.00 9.05 -1.30
C PRO A 264 -21.13 8.72 -2.28
N ALA A 265 -21.63 9.74 -2.98
CA ALA A 265 -22.56 9.55 -4.10
C ALA A 265 -21.91 8.91 -5.34
N ALA A 266 -20.58 8.74 -5.35
CA ALA A 266 -19.84 8.16 -6.46
C ALA A 266 -20.05 6.65 -6.53
N ALA A 267 -20.66 6.15 -7.62
CA ALA A 267 -20.89 4.72 -7.82
C ALA A 267 -19.59 3.89 -7.79
N GLU A 268 -18.50 4.45 -8.32
CA GLU A 268 -17.13 3.90 -8.37
C GLU A 268 -16.56 3.49 -6.99
N PHE A 269 -17.14 4.01 -5.90
CA PHE A 269 -16.79 3.63 -4.53
C PHE A 269 -17.11 2.17 -4.23
N TRP A 270 -18.19 1.64 -4.80
CA TRP A 270 -18.71 0.32 -4.50
C TRP A 270 -17.88 -0.77 -5.18
N GLY A 271 -16.78 -1.15 -4.52
CA GLY A 271 -15.81 -2.14 -4.99
C GLY A 271 -16.08 -3.58 -4.53
N GLY A 272 -17.32 -3.93 -4.15
CA GLY A 272 -17.67 -5.26 -3.65
C GLY A 272 -18.98 -5.81 -4.23
N ARG A 273 -19.39 -6.96 -3.67
CA ARG A 273 -20.63 -7.69 -3.96
C ARG A 273 -21.28 -8.15 -2.67
N ASN A 274 -22.60 -8.01 -2.57
CA ASN A 274 -23.45 -8.64 -1.58
C ASN A 274 -23.58 -10.11 -1.95
N LEU A 275 -22.94 -10.97 -1.16
CA LEU A 275 -22.97 -12.42 -1.34
C LEU A 275 -23.69 -13.08 -0.19
N LEU A 276 -24.60 -14.00 -0.52
CA LEU A 276 -25.24 -14.88 0.44
C LEU A 276 -24.18 -15.81 1.05
N THR A 277 -23.67 -15.39 2.20
CA THR A 277 -22.56 -16.01 2.92
C THR A 277 -23.10 -16.94 3.98
N ALA A 278 -22.52 -18.14 4.08
CA ALA A 278 -22.79 -19.09 5.14
C ALA A 278 -21.52 -19.37 5.95
N PHE A 279 -21.61 -19.25 7.27
CA PHE A 279 -20.53 -19.56 8.20
C PHE A 279 -20.61 -21.02 8.66
N LEU A 280 -19.87 -21.91 7.97
CA LEU A 280 -19.73 -23.32 8.34
C LEU A 280 -18.43 -23.93 7.76
N PRO A 281 -17.89 -25.01 8.38
CA PRO A 281 -16.84 -25.79 7.76
C PRO A 281 -17.38 -26.60 6.56
N TRP A 282 -16.63 -26.65 5.47
CA TRP A 282 -16.97 -27.41 4.26
C TRP A 282 -15.78 -28.23 3.76
N GLY A 283 -15.62 -29.43 4.33
CA GLY A 283 -14.49 -30.30 4.04
C GLY A 283 -13.14 -29.62 4.32
N GLY A 284 -12.11 -29.97 3.54
CA GLY A 284 -10.81 -29.29 3.58
C GLY A 284 -10.78 -27.96 2.82
N ASP A 285 -11.85 -27.62 2.10
CA ASP A 285 -11.86 -26.43 1.24
C ASP A 285 -11.97 -25.13 2.08
N THR A 286 -12.55 -25.19 3.27
CA THR A 286 -12.59 -24.06 4.23
C THR A 286 -11.59 -24.22 5.37
N TYR A 287 -10.52 -25.00 5.17
CA TYR A 287 -9.45 -25.10 6.17
C TYR A 287 -8.75 -23.74 6.34
N GLU A 288 -8.47 -23.35 7.58
CA GLU A 288 -7.96 -22.01 7.93
C GLU A 288 -8.85 -20.91 7.34
N ASP A 289 -8.33 -20.05 6.46
CA ASP A 289 -9.06 -18.95 5.83
C ASP A 289 -9.45 -19.27 4.37
N GLY A 290 -9.68 -20.55 4.05
CA GLY A 290 -10.15 -20.98 2.73
C GLY A 290 -11.58 -20.52 2.44
N ILE A 291 -11.82 -19.95 1.26
CA ILE A 291 -13.13 -19.52 0.78
C ILE A 291 -13.62 -20.46 -0.31
N VAL A 292 -14.84 -20.97 -0.17
CA VAL A 292 -15.55 -21.67 -1.25
C VAL A 292 -16.56 -20.74 -1.87
N LEU A 293 -16.53 -20.61 -3.20
CA LEU A 293 -17.49 -19.81 -3.96
C LEU A 293 -18.39 -20.72 -4.79
N SER A 294 -19.64 -20.32 -4.96
CA SER A 294 -20.48 -20.79 -6.05
C SER A 294 -19.97 -20.27 -7.40
N GLN A 295 -20.32 -20.94 -8.48
CA GLN A 295 -19.92 -20.57 -9.83
C GLN A 295 -20.54 -19.22 -10.22
N SER A 296 -21.81 -18.99 -9.90
CA SER A 296 -22.48 -17.70 -10.15
C SER A 296 -21.87 -16.56 -9.34
N ALA A 297 -21.53 -16.78 -8.05
CA ALA A 297 -20.84 -15.77 -7.25
C ALA A 297 -19.46 -15.42 -7.81
N ALA A 298 -18.68 -16.43 -8.23
CA ALA A 298 -17.39 -16.20 -8.87
C ALA A 298 -17.53 -15.38 -10.15
N GLN A 299 -18.58 -15.61 -10.95
CA GLN A 299 -18.90 -14.80 -12.13
C GLN A 299 -19.29 -13.36 -11.77
N ARG A 300 -20.09 -13.15 -10.72
CA ARG A 300 -20.43 -11.79 -10.23
C ARG A 300 -19.21 -11.01 -9.71
N LEU A 301 -18.25 -11.73 -9.12
CA LEU A 301 -16.97 -11.20 -8.66
C LEU A 301 -15.92 -11.08 -9.79
N SER A 302 -16.20 -11.65 -10.95
CA SER A 302 -15.40 -11.47 -12.16
C SER A 302 -15.73 -10.11 -12.76
N ASN A 303 -14.71 -9.38 -13.22
CA ASN A 303 -14.94 -8.07 -13.81
C ASN A 303 -14.15 -7.89 -15.13
N PRO A 304 -14.80 -7.38 -16.19
CA PRO A 304 -14.14 -6.67 -17.25
C PRO A 304 -14.06 -5.17 -16.94
N HIS A 305 -12.96 -4.68 -16.35
CA HIS A 305 -12.67 -3.24 -16.45
C HIS A 305 -11.75 -2.98 -17.64
N GLN A 306 -12.30 -2.36 -18.67
CA GLN A 306 -11.53 -1.70 -19.73
C GLN A 306 -11.30 -0.25 -19.29
N GLY A 307 -10.06 0.14 -18.93
CA GLY A 307 -9.81 1.58 -18.76
C GLY A 307 -8.62 2.04 -17.91
N GLN A 308 -8.01 1.21 -17.05
CA GLN A 308 -6.76 1.58 -16.39
C GLN A 308 -5.59 0.84 -17.02
N ALA A 309 -4.72 1.59 -17.71
CA ALA A 309 -3.59 1.09 -18.51
C ALA A 309 -2.62 0.13 -17.79
N TRP A 310 -2.68 0.04 -16.46
CA TRP A 310 -1.83 -0.83 -15.65
C TRP A 310 -2.20 -2.31 -15.73
N TYR A 311 -3.48 -2.63 -15.89
CA TYR A 311 -3.94 -3.96 -16.22
C TYR A 311 -4.54 -3.85 -17.62
N GLY A 312 -3.90 -4.46 -18.61
CA GLY A 312 -4.40 -4.46 -19.99
C GLY A 312 -5.91 -4.79 -20.05
N ASN A 313 -6.57 -4.33 -21.11
CA ASN A 313 -8.00 -4.51 -21.41
C ASN A 313 -8.42 -6.01 -21.48
N THR A 314 -8.33 -6.74 -20.38
CA THR A 314 -8.54 -8.18 -20.34
C THR A 314 -9.63 -8.50 -19.34
N TYR A 315 -10.73 -9.03 -19.87
CA TYR A 315 -11.77 -9.71 -19.09
C TYR A 315 -11.13 -10.64 -18.04
N ARG A 316 -11.46 -10.45 -16.76
CA ARG A 316 -10.91 -11.23 -15.66
C ARG A 316 -11.99 -12.06 -14.98
N ILE A 317 -11.76 -13.37 -14.91
CA ILE A 317 -12.54 -14.30 -14.11
C ILE A 317 -11.91 -14.40 -12.72
N THR A 318 -12.72 -14.51 -11.66
CA THR A 318 -12.22 -14.86 -10.32
C THR A 318 -11.85 -16.33 -10.27
N GLU A 319 -10.65 -16.64 -9.81
CA GLU A 319 -10.06 -17.99 -9.90
C GLU A 319 -9.63 -18.51 -8.52
N PRO A 320 -9.51 -19.83 -8.32
CA PRO A 320 -8.86 -20.38 -7.14
C PRO A 320 -7.44 -19.81 -6.96
N GLY A 321 -7.14 -19.34 -5.75
CA GLY A 321 -5.91 -18.63 -5.40
C GLY A 321 -6.07 -17.11 -5.30
N ASP A 322 -7.13 -16.53 -5.84
CA ASP A 322 -7.41 -15.10 -5.66
C ASP A 322 -7.78 -14.78 -4.21
N LYS A 323 -7.38 -13.58 -3.76
CA LYS A 323 -7.62 -13.13 -2.39
C LYS A 323 -8.85 -12.22 -2.31
N LEU A 324 -9.80 -12.60 -1.45
CA LEU A 324 -10.99 -11.84 -1.11
C LEU A 324 -10.87 -11.26 0.30
N SER A 325 -11.64 -10.22 0.57
CA SER A 325 -11.86 -9.71 1.93
C SER A 325 -13.21 -9.05 2.09
N ASN A 326 -13.67 -8.90 3.32
CA ASN A 326 -14.85 -8.10 3.67
C ASN A 326 -14.44 -6.81 4.41
N ARG A 327 -15.43 -5.99 4.80
CA ARG A 327 -15.21 -4.72 5.51
C ARG A 327 -14.71 -4.87 6.95
N HIS A 328 -14.89 -6.04 7.56
CA HIS A 328 -14.59 -6.34 8.96
C HIS A 328 -13.22 -7.00 9.17
N GLY A 329 -12.29 -6.81 8.23
CA GLY A 329 -10.93 -7.32 8.32
C GLY A 329 -10.80 -8.84 8.16
N GLU A 330 -11.84 -9.52 7.68
CA GLU A 330 -11.73 -10.91 7.26
C GLU A 330 -11.15 -10.97 5.86
N LYS A 331 -10.17 -11.85 5.67
CA LYS A 331 -9.55 -12.15 4.38
C LYS A 331 -9.45 -13.65 4.22
N GLY A 332 -9.53 -14.09 2.97
CA GLY A 332 -9.31 -15.48 2.63
C GLY A 332 -8.84 -15.61 1.19
N VAL A 333 -8.43 -16.83 0.85
CA VAL A 333 -8.06 -17.20 -0.52
C VAL A 333 -9.14 -18.13 -1.04
N VAL A 334 -9.60 -17.90 -2.28
CA VAL A 334 -10.53 -18.81 -2.94
C VAL A 334 -9.84 -20.16 -3.08
N SER A 335 -10.30 -21.16 -2.33
CA SER A 335 -9.75 -22.51 -2.37
C SER A 335 -10.42 -23.33 -3.47
N ARG A 336 -11.73 -23.12 -3.66
CA ARG A 336 -12.54 -23.85 -4.64
C ARG A 336 -13.70 -23.01 -5.13
N ILE A 337 -14.01 -23.19 -6.41
CA ILE A 337 -15.27 -22.74 -7.03
C ILE A 337 -16.07 -24.00 -7.34
N LEU A 338 -17.30 -24.08 -6.82
CA LEU A 338 -18.22 -25.20 -7.03
C LEU A 338 -19.35 -24.80 -7.98
N PRO A 339 -19.86 -25.71 -8.82
CA PRO A 339 -21.14 -25.50 -9.48
C PRO A 339 -22.22 -25.17 -8.44
N ASP A 340 -23.13 -24.26 -8.77
CA ASP A 340 -24.22 -23.85 -7.88
C ASP A 340 -25.05 -25.04 -7.38
N ALA A 341 -25.14 -26.10 -8.19
CA ALA A 341 -25.81 -27.35 -7.83
C ALA A 341 -25.17 -28.09 -6.64
N GLN A 342 -23.88 -27.85 -6.39
CA GLN A 342 -23.06 -28.49 -5.37
C GLN A 342 -22.88 -27.63 -4.11
N MET A 343 -23.51 -26.46 -4.06
CA MET A 343 -23.52 -25.61 -2.87
C MET A 343 -24.62 -26.06 -1.90
N PRO A 344 -24.42 -25.92 -0.58
CA PRO A 344 -25.49 -26.06 0.41
C PRO A 344 -26.67 -25.17 0.04
N ARG A 345 -27.88 -25.66 0.28
CA ARG A 345 -29.11 -24.96 -0.08
C ARG A 345 -29.90 -24.54 1.15
N ARG A 346 -30.59 -23.42 1.01
CA ARG A 346 -31.59 -22.94 1.95
C ARG A 346 -32.90 -23.72 1.81
N ALA A 347 -33.84 -23.49 2.72
CA ALA A 347 -35.15 -24.16 2.70
C ALA A 347 -35.98 -23.84 1.44
N ASP A 348 -35.77 -22.67 0.84
CA ASP A 348 -36.39 -22.24 -0.42
C ASP A 348 -35.72 -22.86 -1.67
N GLY A 349 -34.67 -23.67 -1.48
CA GLY A 349 -33.88 -24.29 -2.54
C GLY A 349 -32.77 -23.41 -3.10
N ALA A 350 -32.65 -22.14 -2.71
CA ALA A 350 -31.58 -21.26 -3.18
C ALA A 350 -30.20 -21.75 -2.66
N PRO A 351 -29.16 -21.82 -3.51
CA PRO A 351 -27.82 -22.14 -3.06
C PRO A 351 -27.19 -20.95 -2.32
N VAL A 352 -26.37 -21.23 -1.31
CA VAL A 352 -25.48 -20.20 -0.74
C VAL A 352 -24.38 -19.84 -1.75
N GLU A 353 -23.92 -18.59 -1.72
CA GLU A 353 -22.99 -18.05 -2.70
C GLU A 353 -21.53 -18.15 -2.26
N LEU A 354 -21.28 -17.99 -0.96
CA LEU A 354 -19.96 -18.03 -0.33
C LEU A 354 -20.02 -18.86 0.94
N ILE A 355 -19.06 -19.76 1.15
CA ILE A 355 -18.88 -20.49 2.41
C ILE A 355 -17.56 -20.07 3.03
N PHE A 356 -17.63 -19.72 4.32
CA PHE A 356 -16.47 -19.37 5.12
C PHE A 356 -16.55 -20.02 6.49
N THR A 357 -15.41 -20.29 7.12
CA THR A 357 -15.39 -20.92 8.44
C THR A 357 -15.69 -19.92 9.55
N SER A 358 -16.39 -20.36 10.60
CA SER A 358 -16.56 -19.59 11.84
C SER A 358 -15.42 -19.80 12.84
N ALA A 359 -14.48 -20.71 12.57
CA ALA A 359 -13.41 -21.07 13.51
C ALA A 359 -12.50 -19.90 13.88
N SER A 360 -12.43 -18.88 13.02
CA SER A 360 -11.59 -17.71 13.21
C SER A 360 -12.22 -16.67 14.15
N LEU A 361 -13.55 -16.63 14.27
CA LEU A 361 -14.30 -15.60 14.99
C LEU A 361 -13.92 -15.45 16.48
N PRO A 362 -13.82 -16.53 17.29
CA PRO A 362 -13.54 -16.38 18.72
C PRO A 362 -12.16 -15.76 19.02
N ASN A 363 -11.21 -15.90 18.10
CA ASN A 363 -9.85 -15.37 18.26
C ASN A 363 -9.68 -13.98 17.62
N ARG A 364 -10.52 -13.66 16.62
CA ARG A 364 -10.43 -12.42 15.83
C ARG A 364 -11.34 -11.32 16.37
N LEU A 365 -12.42 -11.69 17.05
CA LEU A 365 -13.39 -10.78 17.67
C LEU A 365 -13.92 -9.71 16.69
N ASN A 366 -14.09 -10.06 15.42
CA ASN A 366 -14.75 -9.24 14.40
C ASN A 366 -16.22 -9.66 14.24
N VAL A 367 -17.00 -9.45 15.31
CA VAL A 367 -18.41 -9.88 15.39
C VAL A 367 -19.31 -8.97 14.54
N GLY A 368 -18.86 -7.76 14.20
CA GLY A 368 -19.58 -6.84 13.32
C GLY A 368 -19.98 -7.48 11.99
N GLN A 369 -19.20 -8.42 11.46
CA GLN A 369 -19.53 -9.12 10.22
C GLN A 369 -20.77 -10.01 10.34
N LEU A 370 -21.03 -10.60 11.52
CA LEU A 370 -22.24 -11.38 11.75
C LEU A 370 -23.45 -10.45 11.86
N VAL A 371 -23.26 -9.27 12.45
CA VAL A 371 -24.29 -8.25 12.53
C VAL A 371 -24.61 -7.72 11.13
N GLU A 372 -23.61 -7.37 10.32
CA GLU A 372 -23.78 -6.98 8.92
C GLU A 372 -24.52 -8.07 8.13
N LEU A 373 -24.17 -9.35 8.34
CA LEU A 373 -24.82 -10.49 7.69
C LEU A 373 -26.33 -10.57 7.98
N LEU A 374 -26.74 -10.34 9.23
CA LEU A 374 -28.16 -10.34 9.63
C LEU A 374 -28.89 -9.08 9.15
N LEU A 375 -28.26 -7.91 9.25
CA LEU A 375 -28.81 -6.66 8.70
C LEU A 375 -28.97 -6.75 7.17
N GLY A 376 -28.08 -7.46 6.48
CA GLY A 376 -28.18 -7.73 5.06
C GLY A 376 -29.38 -8.62 4.70
N ARG A 377 -29.74 -9.58 5.55
CA ARG A 377 -31.00 -10.35 5.39
C ARG A 377 -32.23 -9.51 5.56
N ILE A 378 -32.21 -8.64 6.56
CA ILE A 378 -33.31 -7.70 6.81
C ILE A 378 -33.45 -6.75 5.61
N ALA A 379 -32.36 -6.16 5.15
CA ALA A 379 -32.32 -5.27 3.99
C ALA A 379 -32.86 -5.95 2.72
N GLN A 380 -32.46 -7.20 2.47
CA GLN A 380 -32.96 -7.96 1.33
C GLN A 380 -34.46 -8.24 1.42
N ALA A 381 -34.97 -8.61 2.60
CA ALA A 381 -36.38 -8.91 2.80
C ALA A 381 -37.27 -7.67 2.74
N GLU A 382 -36.76 -6.52 3.18
CA GLU A 382 -37.45 -5.22 3.11
C GLU A 382 -37.34 -4.58 1.71
N GLY A 383 -36.40 -5.03 0.87
CA GLY A 383 -36.11 -4.43 -0.43
C GLY A 383 -35.47 -3.04 -0.34
N ALA A 384 -34.85 -2.71 0.78
CA ALA A 384 -34.23 -1.41 1.05
C ALA A 384 -32.94 -1.58 1.86
N ALA A 385 -31.96 -0.70 1.62
CA ALA A 385 -30.71 -0.73 2.38
C ALA A 385 -30.95 -0.37 3.86
N VAL A 386 -30.24 -1.06 4.74
CA VAL A 386 -30.23 -0.75 6.18
C VAL A 386 -29.04 0.16 6.49
N VAL A 387 -29.31 1.25 7.20
CA VAL A 387 -28.26 2.16 7.66
C VAL A 387 -27.84 1.78 9.08
N ALA A 388 -26.58 1.37 9.23
CA ALA A 388 -25.91 1.07 10.50
C ALA A 388 -24.59 1.85 10.56
N SER A 389 -24.63 2.98 11.26
CA SER A 389 -23.47 3.87 11.43
C SER A 389 -22.39 3.23 12.32
N PRO A 390 -21.09 3.58 12.17
CA PRO A 390 -19.96 2.93 12.88
C PRO A 390 -20.00 2.92 14.42
N PHE A 391 -20.84 3.74 15.04
CA PHE A 391 -21.01 3.82 16.51
C PHE A 391 -22.50 3.88 16.91
N ALA A 392 -23.39 3.49 16.00
CA ALA A 392 -24.82 3.45 16.23
C ALA A 392 -25.42 2.21 15.55
N CYS A 393 -24.79 1.06 15.79
CA CYS A 393 -25.32 -0.22 15.36
C CYS A 393 -26.67 -0.51 16.05
N PRO A 394 -27.66 -1.07 15.32
CA PRO A 394 -28.90 -1.54 15.93
C PRO A 394 -28.64 -2.52 17.07
N SER A 395 -29.42 -2.41 18.14
CA SER A 395 -29.28 -3.32 19.28
C SER A 395 -29.66 -4.76 18.92
N GLU A 396 -29.12 -5.76 19.63
CA GLU A 396 -29.49 -7.16 19.42
C GLU A 396 -31.01 -7.37 19.50
N ALA A 397 -31.68 -6.76 20.48
CA ALA A 397 -33.12 -6.85 20.65
C ALA A 397 -33.89 -6.30 19.44
N GLU A 398 -33.42 -5.20 18.86
CA GLU A 398 -34.01 -4.61 17.65
C GLU A 398 -33.83 -5.54 16.44
N ILE A 399 -32.64 -6.09 16.25
CA ILE A 399 -32.36 -7.03 15.15
C ILE A 399 -33.26 -8.26 15.27
N ARG A 400 -33.37 -8.86 16.46
CA ARG A 400 -34.26 -10.00 16.75
C ARG A 400 -35.71 -9.67 16.42
N GLN A 401 -36.19 -8.52 16.88
CA GLN A 401 -37.56 -8.07 16.62
C GLN A 401 -37.83 -7.89 15.12
N ARG A 402 -36.87 -7.31 14.37
CA ARG A 402 -37.00 -7.12 12.92
C ARG A 402 -36.99 -8.46 12.18
N LEU A 403 -36.13 -9.40 12.56
CA LEU A 403 -36.13 -10.76 12.01
C LEU A 403 -37.48 -11.45 12.26
N ALA A 404 -38.00 -11.40 13.50
CA ALA A 404 -39.31 -11.96 13.83
C ALA A 404 -40.44 -11.35 13.01
N ALA A 405 -40.44 -10.03 12.83
CA ALA A 405 -41.44 -9.31 12.03
C ALA A 405 -41.43 -9.74 10.55
N LEU A 406 -40.27 -10.19 10.05
CA LEU A 406 -40.08 -10.71 8.70
C LEU A 406 -40.31 -12.23 8.61
N GLY A 407 -40.75 -12.89 9.69
CA GLY A 407 -40.93 -14.34 9.75
C GLY A 407 -39.63 -15.13 9.68
N GLN A 408 -38.49 -14.49 10.01
CA GLN A 408 -37.18 -15.12 10.04
C GLN A 408 -36.80 -15.54 11.48
N PRO A 409 -35.93 -16.55 11.66
CA PRO A 409 -35.46 -16.96 12.97
C PRO A 409 -34.80 -15.82 13.75
N GLU A 410 -35.24 -15.60 14.99
CA GLU A 410 -34.73 -14.52 15.85
C GLU A 410 -33.26 -14.69 16.23
N ASP A 411 -32.77 -15.93 16.32
CA ASP A 411 -31.36 -16.21 16.58
C ASP A 411 -30.46 -15.99 15.34
N GLY A 412 -31.06 -15.67 14.18
CA GLY A 412 -30.36 -15.45 12.93
C GLY A 412 -29.82 -16.71 12.27
N LEU A 413 -30.08 -17.90 12.83
CA LEU A 413 -29.58 -19.17 12.32
C LEU A 413 -30.57 -19.79 11.32
N GLU A 414 -30.04 -20.47 10.30
CA GLU A 414 -30.84 -21.16 9.28
C GLU A 414 -30.36 -22.60 9.10
N THR A 415 -31.29 -23.54 8.95
CA THR A 415 -30.96 -24.92 8.55
C THR A 415 -30.67 -24.96 7.07
N LEU A 416 -29.45 -25.37 6.71
CA LEU A 416 -29.04 -25.63 5.34
C LEU A 416 -29.17 -27.13 5.02
N TYR A 417 -29.27 -27.44 3.73
CA TYR A 417 -29.47 -28.79 3.20
C TYR A 417 -28.33 -29.18 2.25
N LEU A 418 -27.96 -30.46 2.28
CA LEU A 418 -26.92 -31.00 1.41
C LEU A 418 -27.33 -30.95 -0.07
N PRO A 419 -26.39 -30.63 -0.97
CA PRO A 419 -26.62 -30.71 -2.41
C PRO A 419 -26.80 -32.17 -2.85
N ALA A 420 -27.50 -32.36 -3.97
CA ALA A 420 -27.83 -33.69 -4.47
C ALA A 420 -26.63 -34.56 -4.92
N GLU A 421 -25.45 -33.96 -5.11
CA GLU A 421 -24.30 -34.61 -5.78
C GLU A 421 -23.12 -34.98 -4.88
N LYS A 422 -23.28 -35.05 -3.55
CA LYS A 422 -22.21 -35.51 -2.64
C LYS A 422 -22.59 -36.77 -1.86
N GLY A 423 -22.95 -37.85 -2.56
CA GLY A 423 -22.96 -39.21 -2.00
C GLY A 423 -23.86 -39.47 -0.78
N GLY A 424 -24.75 -38.53 -0.43
CA GLY A 424 -25.84 -38.67 0.54
C GLY A 424 -27.18 -38.44 -0.16
N GLU A 425 -28.28 -38.77 0.51
CA GLU A 425 -29.61 -38.49 -0.03
C GLU A 425 -29.77 -36.97 -0.20
N SER A 426 -30.01 -36.54 -1.44
CA SER A 426 -30.18 -35.13 -1.78
C SER A 426 -31.24 -34.47 -0.91
N GLY A 427 -30.94 -33.33 -0.29
CA GLY A 427 -31.91 -32.60 0.53
C GLY A 427 -31.98 -33.02 2.00
N GLU A 428 -31.03 -33.81 2.49
CA GLU A 428 -30.85 -33.99 3.94
C GLU A 428 -30.41 -32.67 4.62
N PRO A 429 -30.98 -32.32 5.80
CA PRO A 429 -30.56 -31.17 6.56
C PRO A 429 -29.15 -31.38 7.15
N LEU A 430 -28.34 -30.32 7.19
CA LEU A 430 -27.10 -30.32 7.96
C LEU A 430 -27.40 -30.49 9.45
N ALA A 431 -26.47 -31.13 10.17
CA ALA A 431 -26.65 -31.51 11.57
C ALA A 431 -26.90 -30.32 12.51
N CYS A 432 -26.33 -29.15 12.20
CA CYS A 432 -26.51 -27.92 12.97
C CYS A 432 -26.94 -26.78 12.04
N PRO A 433 -27.81 -25.86 12.52
CA PRO A 433 -28.10 -24.64 11.79
C PRO A 433 -26.86 -23.73 11.74
N SER A 434 -26.79 -22.87 10.72
CA SER A 434 -25.63 -22.02 10.44
C SER A 434 -26.03 -20.54 10.36
N ALA A 435 -25.10 -19.65 10.64
CA ALA A 435 -25.30 -18.23 10.36
C ALA A 435 -25.23 -18.01 8.84
N VAL A 436 -26.34 -17.59 8.25
CA VAL A 436 -26.50 -17.37 6.81
C VAL A 436 -27.10 -16.00 6.60
N GLY A 437 -26.60 -15.24 5.63
CA GLY A 437 -27.11 -13.93 5.26
C GLY A 437 -26.22 -13.19 4.27
N TYR A 438 -26.48 -11.91 4.01
CA TYR A 438 -25.76 -11.16 2.98
C TYR A 438 -24.63 -10.34 3.56
N LEU A 439 -23.42 -10.54 3.05
CA LEU A 439 -22.22 -9.80 3.47
C LEU A 439 -21.53 -9.18 2.26
N TYR A 440 -20.91 -8.00 2.44
CA TYR A 440 -20.25 -7.29 1.36
C TYR A 440 -18.78 -7.72 1.21
N TRP A 441 -18.45 -8.39 0.10
CA TRP A 441 -17.14 -8.94 -0.22
C TRP A 441 -16.51 -8.26 -1.43
N GLY A 442 -15.22 -7.96 -1.35
CA GLY A 442 -14.43 -7.43 -2.47
C GLY A 442 -13.26 -8.34 -2.83
N VAL A 443 -12.88 -8.31 -4.12
CA VAL A 443 -11.68 -9.00 -4.61
C VAL A 443 -10.51 -8.05 -4.53
N THR A 444 -9.44 -8.43 -3.84
CA THR A 444 -8.25 -7.56 -3.72
C THR A 444 -7.38 -7.61 -4.98
N ASN A 445 -6.52 -6.61 -5.18
CA ASN A 445 -5.50 -6.59 -6.23
C ASN A 445 -4.36 -7.63 -6.04
N HIS A 446 -4.51 -8.54 -5.07
CA HIS A 446 -3.60 -9.66 -4.85
C HIS A 446 -4.06 -10.91 -5.61
N LEU A 447 -3.84 -10.88 -6.92
CA LEU A 447 -4.28 -11.93 -7.83
C LEU A 447 -3.30 -13.11 -7.86
N VAL A 448 -3.82 -14.33 -8.03
CA VAL A 448 -2.99 -15.53 -8.15
C VAL A 448 -2.10 -15.48 -9.39
N ARG A 449 -2.67 -15.06 -10.51
CA ARG A 449 -2.01 -14.97 -11.82
C ARG A 449 -0.77 -14.06 -11.80
N ASP A 450 -0.77 -13.04 -10.94
CA ASP A 450 0.34 -12.09 -10.84
C ASP A 450 1.51 -12.64 -9.99
N LYS A 451 1.23 -13.68 -9.20
CA LYS A 451 2.14 -14.28 -8.22
C LYS A 451 2.74 -15.61 -8.66
N CYS A 452 2.00 -16.43 -9.41
CA CYS A 452 2.49 -17.71 -9.90
C CYS A 452 3.46 -17.51 -11.06
N ARG A 453 4.77 -17.67 -10.77
CA ARG A 453 5.84 -17.58 -11.77
C ARG A 453 6.77 -18.78 -11.65
N ALA A 454 7.07 -19.40 -12.77
CA ALA A 454 8.06 -20.46 -12.89
C ALA A 454 8.98 -20.14 -14.08
N THR A 455 10.28 -20.37 -13.91
CA THR A 455 11.26 -20.21 -14.98
C THR A 455 12.23 -21.39 -14.96
N ALA A 456 12.65 -21.83 -16.15
CA ALA A 456 13.68 -22.86 -16.33
C ALA A 456 15.00 -22.22 -16.76
N ASP A 457 14.95 -21.27 -17.71
CA ASP A 457 16.11 -20.59 -18.31
C ASP A 457 15.92 -19.07 -18.25
N ASP A 458 16.95 -18.34 -17.84
CA ASP A 458 16.87 -16.96 -17.35
C ASP A 458 16.54 -15.87 -18.38
N ALA A 459 15.74 -14.88 -17.95
CA ALA A 459 15.93 -13.47 -18.33
C ALA A 459 15.45 -12.43 -17.30
N GLU A 460 14.38 -12.64 -16.52
CA GLU A 460 13.82 -11.54 -15.69
C GLU A 460 13.43 -11.86 -14.24
N TYR A 461 13.20 -13.12 -13.84
CA TYR A 461 12.70 -13.43 -12.49
C TYR A 461 13.37 -14.66 -11.87
N ARG A 462 13.92 -14.53 -10.66
CA ARG A 462 14.56 -15.62 -9.90
C ARG A 462 14.08 -15.63 -8.44
N GLN A 463 13.91 -16.83 -7.88
CA GLN A 463 13.75 -16.99 -6.44
C GLN A 463 15.10 -16.91 -5.75
N ARG A 464 15.20 -16.08 -4.71
CA ARG A 464 16.41 -15.98 -3.90
C ARG A 464 16.35 -17.04 -2.79
N GLN A 465 17.17 -18.07 -2.90
CA GLN A 465 17.51 -18.91 -1.74
C GLN A 465 18.51 -18.16 -0.87
N ALA A 466 18.12 -17.86 0.36
CA ALA A 466 18.87 -17.02 1.26
C ALA A 466 19.54 -17.85 2.36
N GLU A 467 20.06 -17.15 3.36
CA GLU A 467 20.87 -17.74 4.43
C GLU A 467 20.09 -18.77 5.26
N MET A 468 18.81 -18.52 5.54
CA MET A 468 17.99 -19.44 6.34
C MET A 468 17.76 -20.77 5.60
N GLU A 469 17.45 -20.73 4.30
CA GLU A 469 17.30 -21.95 3.50
C GLU A 469 18.62 -22.75 3.45
N TYR A 470 19.76 -22.07 3.36
CA TYR A 470 21.07 -22.72 3.47
C TYR A 470 21.27 -23.43 4.81
N GLN A 471 20.92 -22.79 5.93
CA GLN A 471 21.07 -23.41 7.26
C GLN A 471 20.19 -24.65 7.39
N VAL A 472 18.95 -24.61 6.90
CA VAL A 472 18.04 -25.78 6.92
C VAL A 472 18.63 -26.94 6.13
N LEU A 473 19.15 -26.68 4.92
CA LEU A 473 19.80 -27.73 4.13
C LEU A 473 21.03 -28.29 4.81
N LYS A 474 21.80 -27.44 5.50
CA LYS A 474 23.00 -27.84 6.23
C LYS A 474 22.65 -28.73 7.42
N GLU A 475 21.64 -28.37 8.20
CA GLU A 475 21.11 -29.18 9.31
C GLU A 475 20.56 -30.52 8.83
N ALA A 476 19.89 -30.52 7.68
CA ALA A 476 19.43 -31.74 7.03
C ALA A 476 20.56 -32.62 6.44
N GLY A 477 21.82 -32.15 6.46
CA GLY A 477 22.94 -32.86 5.85
C GLY A 477 22.86 -32.96 4.33
N ALA A 478 22.09 -32.09 3.67
CA ALA A 478 21.83 -32.10 2.22
C ALA A 478 23.01 -31.50 1.42
N ILE A 479 24.22 -32.05 1.61
CA ILE A 479 25.48 -31.50 1.08
C ILE A 479 25.48 -31.41 -0.44
N GLU A 480 25.00 -32.44 -1.14
CA GLU A 480 24.94 -32.42 -2.62
C GLU A 480 23.91 -31.41 -3.15
N THR A 481 22.79 -31.23 -2.46
CA THR A 481 21.80 -30.19 -2.80
C THR A 481 22.37 -28.80 -2.60
N ILE A 482 23.12 -28.57 -1.52
CA ILE A 482 23.82 -27.31 -1.28
C ILE A 482 24.86 -27.07 -2.38
N ARG A 483 25.66 -28.07 -2.73
CA ARG A 483 26.66 -27.98 -3.80
C ARG A 483 25.99 -27.63 -5.14
N GLU A 484 24.88 -28.27 -5.47
CA GLU A 484 24.13 -27.96 -6.67
C GLU A 484 23.62 -26.52 -6.67
N GLN A 485 22.90 -26.12 -5.63
CA GLN A 485 22.20 -24.84 -5.57
C GLN A 485 23.15 -23.63 -5.50
N TYR A 486 24.21 -23.73 -4.70
CA TYR A 486 25.09 -22.60 -4.40
C TYR A 486 26.41 -22.61 -5.18
N ASN A 487 26.77 -23.73 -5.82
CA ASN A 487 27.97 -23.82 -6.65
C ASN A 487 27.62 -24.15 -8.12
N THR A 488 27.11 -25.34 -8.40
CA THR A 488 26.93 -25.83 -9.78
C THR A 488 26.00 -24.95 -10.60
N ARG A 489 24.84 -24.58 -10.03
CA ARG A 489 23.92 -23.63 -10.65
C ARG A 489 24.56 -22.26 -10.86
N ALA A 490 25.49 -21.84 -10.02
CA ALA A 490 26.18 -20.56 -10.15
C ALA A 490 27.37 -20.60 -11.13
N ALA A 491 27.96 -21.77 -11.36
CA ALA A 491 29.12 -22.02 -12.21
C ALA A 491 28.76 -22.29 -13.68
N GLY A 492 27.61 -22.92 -13.93
CA GLY A 492 27.14 -23.20 -15.27
C GLY A 492 26.50 -21.98 -15.95
N HIS A 493 26.49 -22.01 -17.28
CA HIS A 493 25.55 -21.23 -18.07
C HIS A 493 24.13 -21.72 -17.76
N HIS A 494 23.39 -20.96 -16.94
CA HIS A 494 22.08 -21.35 -16.40
C HIS A 494 21.11 -21.96 -17.44
N HIS A 495 21.21 -21.51 -18.70
CA HIS A 495 20.37 -21.92 -19.83
C HIS A 495 20.62 -23.33 -20.36
N GLU A 496 21.70 -24.00 -19.95
CA GLU A 496 21.99 -25.38 -20.38
C GLU A 496 21.72 -26.40 -19.28
N LEU A 497 21.60 -25.98 -18.02
CA LEU A 497 21.51 -26.92 -16.90
C LEU A 497 20.22 -27.75 -16.95
N ALA A 498 19.08 -27.15 -17.31
CA ALA A 498 17.84 -27.89 -17.47
C ALA A 498 17.94 -28.96 -18.57
N ALA A 499 18.58 -28.61 -19.69
CA ALA A 499 18.84 -29.55 -20.79
C ALA A 499 19.85 -30.64 -20.39
N GLN A 500 20.88 -30.30 -19.62
CA GLN A 500 21.87 -31.26 -19.10
C GLN A 500 21.23 -32.25 -18.12
N VAL A 501 20.37 -31.80 -17.21
CA VAL A 501 19.60 -32.67 -16.31
C VAL A 501 18.66 -33.59 -17.11
N ALA A 502 17.99 -33.06 -18.15
CA ALA A 502 17.14 -33.88 -19.01
C ALA A 502 17.93 -34.93 -19.81
N ALA A 503 19.18 -34.65 -20.16
CA ALA A 503 20.06 -35.55 -20.90
C ALA A 503 20.70 -36.65 -20.01
N GLY A 504 20.70 -36.49 -18.69
CA GLY A 504 21.19 -37.51 -17.76
C GLY A 504 21.83 -36.94 -16.50
N ALA A 505 22.71 -37.72 -15.88
CA ALA A 505 23.40 -37.31 -14.66
C ALA A 505 24.31 -36.09 -14.92
N VAL A 506 24.14 -35.05 -14.12
CA VAL A 506 24.96 -33.83 -14.18
C VAL A 506 26.10 -33.91 -13.18
N THR A 507 27.32 -33.67 -13.66
CA THR A 507 28.49 -33.54 -12.80
C THR A 507 28.45 -32.20 -12.06
N GLN A 508 28.63 -32.25 -10.74
CA GLN A 508 28.68 -31.04 -9.91
C GLN A 508 29.93 -30.22 -10.21
N ALA A 509 29.81 -28.89 -10.18
CA ALA A 509 30.94 -27.98 -10.36
C ALA A 509 31.94 -28.10 -9.21
N ASP A 510 33.21 -27.81 -9.53
CA ASP A 510 34.30 -27.80 -8.56
C ASP A 510 34.24 -26.57 -7.66
N SER A 511 34.81 -26.71 -6.47
CA SER A 511 35.06 -25.57 -5.57
C SER A 511 36.33 -24.83 -5.98
N PRO A 512 36.41 -23.51 -5.78
CA PRO A 512 35.42 -22.65 -5.15
C PRO A 512 34.40 -22.07 -6.13
N ALA A 513 33.21 -21.72 -5.63
CA ALA A 513 32.15 -21.14 -6.44
C ALA A 513 32.57 -19.83 -7.13
N PRO A 514 32.01 -19.47 -8.31
CA PRO A 514 32.37 -18.25 -9.04
C PRO A 514 32.24 -16.96 -8.23
N ARG A 515 31.25 -16.89 -7.32
CA ARG A 515 31.09 -15.73 -6.42
C ARG A 515 32.27 -15.56 -5.47
N PHE A 516 32.90 -16.66 -5.06
CA PHE A 516 34.11 -16.62 -4.24
C PHE A 516 35.31 -16.14 -5.07
N ALA A 517 35.43 -16.57 -6.33
CA ALA A 517 36.45 -16.03 -7.23
C ALA A 517 36.28 -14.51 -7.43
N LEU A 518 35.05 -14.03 -7.60
CA LEU A 518 34.76 -12.59 -7.69
C LEU A 518 35.11 -11.85 -6.38
N LEU A 519 34.80 -12.44 -5.22
CA LEU A 519 35.19 -11.88 -3.92
C LEU A 519 36.72 -11.74 -3.82
N ARG A 520 37.48 -12.78 -4.17
CA ARG A 520 38.95 -12.74 -4.21
C ARG A 520 39.45 -11.62 -5.11
N HIS A 521 38.87 -11.46 -6.30
CA HIS A 521 39.25 -10.38 -7.21
C HIS A 521 38.99 -8.98 -6.61
N ARG A 522 37.86 -8.78 -5.94
CA ARG A 522 37.54 -7.52 -5.25
C ARG A 522 38.47 -7.23 -4.08
N LEU A 523 38.83 -8.26 -3.31
CA LEU A 523 39.80 -8.16 -2.22
C LEU A 523 41.19 -7.81 -2.76
N ALA A 524 41.62 -8.45 -3.85
CA ALA A 524 42.90 -8.17 -4.48
C ALA A 524 42.99 -6.73 -4.99
N ALA A 525 41.91 -6.18 -5.56
CA ALA A 525 41.84 -4.77 -5.96
C ALA A 525 41.99 -3.78 -4.77
N ALA A 526 41.72 -4.24 -3.55
CA ALA A 526 41.91 -3.50 -2.31
C ALA A 526 43.27 -3.78 -1.61
N GLY A 527 44.14 -4.60 -2.22
CA GLY A 527 45.45 -4.99 -1.67
C GLY A 527 45.41 -6.16 -0.67
N ILE A 528 44.39 -7.00 -0.75
CA ILE A 528 44.22 -8.18 0.12
C ILE A 528 44.20 -9.43 -0.77
N ASP A 529 45.21 -10.30 -0.66
CA ASP A 529 45.12 -11.65 -1.21
C ASP A 529 44.36 -12.56 -0.23
N ALA A 530 43.49 -13.40 -0.80
CA ALA A 530 42.67 -14.35 -0.07
C ALA A 530 42.87 -15.73 -0.69
N ALA A 531 43.63 -16.59 -0.03
CA ALA A 531 44.02 -17.91 -0.51
C ALA A 531 43.34 -19.03 0.29
N LEU A 532 42.69 -19.97 -0.40
CA LEU A 532 42.15 -21.17 0.25
C LEU A 532 43.26 -22.23 0.33
N GLN A 533 43.73 -22.54 1.53
CA GLN A 533 44.77 -23.55 1.79
C GLN A 533 44.26 -24.53 2.84
N ASN A 534 44.32 -25.84 2.57
CA ASN A 534 43.87 -26.91 3.48
C ASN A 534 42.44 -26.72 4.02
N GLY A 535 41.53 -26.18 3.21
CA GLY A 535 40.14 -25.91 3.60
C GLY A 535 39.97 -24.68 4.51
N ARG A 536 41.01 -23.88 4.72
CA ARG A 536 40.98 -22.61 5.47
C ARG A 536 41.31 -21.43 4.56
N LEU A 537 40.68 -20.30 4.85
CA LEU A 537 40.87 -19.08 4.09
C LEU A 537 41.92 -18.21 4.76
N HIS A 538 43.05 -18.01 4.08
CA HIS A 538 44.14 -17.17 4.55
C HIS A 538 44.08 -15.81 3.88
N PHE A 539 44.17 -14.74 4.66
CA PHE A 539 44.24 -13.38 4.15
C PHE A 539 45.62 -12.78 4.37
N THR A 540 46.19 -12.23 3.32
CA THR A 540 47.50 -11.56 3.34
C THR A 540 47.35 -10.17 2.74
N LEU A 541 48.00 -9.17 3.36
CA LEU A 541 48.11 -7.85 2.76
C LEU A 541 49.22 -7.88 1.71
N GLU A 542 48.87 -7.62 0.46
CA GLU A 542 49.84 -7.49 -0.62
C GLU A 542 50.20 -6.02 -0.86
N PRO A 543 51.49 -5.66 -0.98
CA PRO A 543 51.88 -4.36 -1.48
C PRO A 543 51.36 -4.19 -2.92
N PRO A 544 50.62 -3.12 -3.25
CA PRO A 544 49.92 -3.03 -4.52
C PRO A 544 50.90 -3.02 -5.71
N THR A 545 50.92 -4.10 -6.48
CA THR A 545 51.68 -4.23 -7.73
C THR A 545 50.84 -3.71 -8.90
N HIS A 546 50.74 -2.37 -8.97
CA HIS A 546 50.00 -1.55 -9.95
C HIS A 546 48.45 -1.55 -9.85
N HIS A 547 47.86 -0.35 -10.01
CA HIS A 547 46.43 -0.04 -10.07
C HIS A 547 45.48 -0.63 -9.00
N ALA A 548 45.98 -1.05 -7.84
CA ALA A 548 45.15 -1.32 -6.67
C ALA A 548 44.90 -0.05 -5.84
N LEU A 549 43.69 0.09 -5.31
CA LEU A 549 43.33 1.20 -4.43
C LEU A 549 44.07 1.00 -3.09
N LYS A 550 44.76 2.04 -2.59
CA LYS A 550 45.47 2.00 -1.28
C LYS A 550 44.49 2.04 -0.10
N LEU A 551 43.63 1.03 0.02
CA LEU A 551 42.54 0.99 1.02
C LEU A 551 42.86 0.09 2.22
N ALA A 552 43.58 -1.01 2.04
CA ALA A 552 44.04 -1.87 3.14
C ALA A 552 45.48 -1.52 3.57
N ARG A 553 45.70 -1.33 4.88
CA ARG A 553 47.02 -1.08 5.48
C ARG A 553 47.19 -1.96 6.71
N ALA A 554 48.40 -2.46 6.94
CA ALA A 554 48.71 -3.18 8.17
C ALA A 554 48.49 -2.24 9.38
N VAL A 555 47.83 -2.76 10.41
CA VAL A 555 47.66 -2.07 11.70
C VAL A 555 48.54 -2.74 12.75
N GLN A 556 49.02 -2.00 13.75
CA GLN A 556 49.82 -2.60 14.82
C GLN A 556 49.01 -3.66 15.57
N HIS A 557 49.69 -4.74 15.96
CA HIS A 557 49.08 -5.79 16.73
C HIS A 557 48.66 -5.23 18.10
N PRO A 558 47.39 -5.40 18.54
CA PRO A 558 46.83 -4.69 19.69
C PRO A 558 47.51 -4.98 21.03
N TRP A 559 48.32 -6.04 21.11
CA TRP A 559 49.08 -6.43 22.31
C TRP A 559 50.57 -6.62 22.10
N LEU A 560 51.06 -6.55 20.85
CA LEU A 560 52.47 -6.74 20.52
C LEU A 560 52.92 -5.54 19.68
N PRO A 561 53.36 -4.45 20.32
CA PRO A 561 53.62 -3.18 19.64
C PRO A 561 54.76 -3.25 18.62
N GLU A 562 55.61 -4.27 18.66
CA GLU A 562 56.66 -4.50 17.65
C GLU A 562 56.14 -5.25 16.41
N GLU A 563 54.89 -5.74 16.43
CA GLU A 563 54.30 -6.55 15.37
C GLU A 563 53.19 -5.79 14.63
N THR A 564 53.10 -6.01 13.33
CA THR A 564 52.02 -5.50 12.48
C THR A 564 51.15 -6.67 12.01
N LEU A 565 49.83 -6.52 12.13
CA LEU A 565 48.87 -7.47 11.56
C LEU A 565 48.89 -7.35 10.03
N ALA A 566 49.82 -8.08 9.41
CA ALA A 566 49.95 -8.20 7.95
C ALA A 566 49.23 -9.44 7.39
N THR A 567 48.89 -10.39 8.25
CA THR A 567 48.21 -11.65 7.92
C THR A 567 47.16 -11.97 8.98
N VAL A 568 46.02 -12.53 8.54
CA VAL A 568 44.97 -13.07 9.42
C VAL A 568 44.63 -14.47 8.90
N ALA A 569 44.72 -15.47 9.78
CA ALA A 569 44.54 -16.89 9.47
C ALA A 569 43.22 -17.43 10.01
#